data_AF-A0A1M7FD57-F1
#
_entry.id   AF-A0A1M7FD57-F1
#
_cell.length_a   1.000
_cell.length_b   1.000
_cell.length_c   1.000
_cell.angle_alpha   90.00
_cell.angle_beta   90.00
_cell.angle_gamma   90.00
#
_symmetry.space_group_name_H-M   'P 1'
#
loop_
_entity.id
_entity.type
_entity.pdbx_description
1 polymer ?
#
loop_
_entity_poly.entity_id
_entity_poly.type
_entity_poly.pdbx_seq_one_letter_code
_entity_poly.pdbx_strand_id
1 'polypeptide(L)'
;MSAAKTMKVGQFVDNKHVTMLRENYTEKRWKANSERLGKPDSLSVWYSLDELKQYIATAEEAGADGIRVYFGVYPSVFPENILLQDKQTIVFVATRQKSSETGKTENKDMYVSTPRGPEMVAFNFGLPCPPGCVGDPYKKSVCETVELQPANR
;
A
#
# COMPACT_ATOMS: atom_id res chain seq x y z
N MET A 1 -2.62 20.65 -25.57
CA MET A 1 -2.77 19.98 -24.25
C MET A 1 -1.38 19.63 -23.78
N SER A 2 -0.91 20.29 -22.72
CA SER A 2 0.43 20.07 -22.16
C SER A 2 0.52 18.64 -21.64
N ALA A 3 1.56 17.90 -22.08
CA ALA A 3 1.86 16.58 -21.55
C ALA A 3 2.00 16.69 -20.04
N ALA A 4 1.15 15.97 -19.29
CA ALA A 4 1.27 15.88 -17.84
C ALA A 4 2.70 15.44 -17.52
N LYS A 5 3.43 16.33 -16.87
CA LYS A 5 4.82 16.16 -16.46
C LYS A 5 4.93 14.83 -15.69
N THR A 6 5.55 13.82 -16.29
CA THR A 6 5.67 12.49 -15.70
C THR A 6 6.32 12.61 -14.31
N MET A 7 5.59 12.19 -13.28
CA MET A 7 6.04 12.24 -11.89
C MET A 7 7.25 11.31 -11.73
N LYS A 8 8.31 11.82 -11.13
CA LYS A 8 9.72 11.42 -11.30
C LYS A 8 10.12 9.95 -11.02
N VAL A 9 9.22 9.04 -10.63
CA VAL A 9 9.61 7.71 -10.11
C VAL A 9 8.67 6.53 -10.43
N GLY A 10 7.40 6.77 -10.76
CA GLY A 10 6.39 5.71 -10.98
C GLY A 10 5.98 5.56 -12.45
N GLN A 11 5.49 4.38 -12.83
CA GLN A 11 4.94 4.11 -14.16
C GLN A 11 3.80 3.08 -14.12
N PHE A 12 2.89 3.16 -15.10
CA PHE A 12 1.94 2.07 -15.35
C PHE A 12 2.68 0.83 -15.89
N VAL A 13 2.23 -0.35 -15.49
CA VAL A 13 2.86 -1.63 -15.85
C VAL A 13 1.84 -2.59 -16.46
N ASP A 14 2.33 -3.57 -17.23
CA ASP A 14 1.50 -4.57 -17.86
C ASP A 14 1.18 -5.77 -16.95
N ASN A 15 0.29 -6.65 -17.42
CA ASN A 15 -0.11 -7.85 -16.69
C ASN A 15 1.07 -8.82 -16.44
N LYS A 16 2.00 -8.95 -17.39
CA LYS A 16 3.16 -9.83 -17.30
C LYS A 16 4.07 -9.39 -16.15
N HIS A 17 4.31 -8.09 -16.02
CA HIS A 17 5.08 -7.52 -14.92
C HIS A 17 4.41 -7.79 -13.57
N VAL A 18 3.10 -7.55 -13.47
CA VAL A 18 2.32 -7.80 -12.24
C VAL A 18 2.39 -9.28 -11.83
N THR A 19 2.14 -10.20 -12.76
CA THR A 19 2.19 -11.65 -12.48
C THR A 19 3.58 -12.07 -12.01
N MET A 20 4.62 -11.64 -12.71
CA MET A 20 6.01 -11.96 -12.36
C MET A 20 6.40 -11.48 -10.95
N LEU A 21 5.97 -10.28 -10.54
CA LEU A 21 6.23 -9.78 -9.19
C LEU A 21 5.49 -10.60 -8.12
N ARG A 22 4.21 -10.94 -8.36
CA ARG A 22 3.39 -11.73 -7.42
C ARG A 22 3.93 -13.14 -7.22
N GLU A 23 4.32 -13.81 -8.29
CA GLU A 23 4.91 -15.15 -8.25
C GLU A 23 6.26 -15.12 -7.53
N ASN A 24 7.15 -14.18 -7.90
CA ASN A 24 8.43 -14.02 -7.22
C ASN A 24 8.29 -13.79 -5.72
N TYR A 25 7.33 -12.96 -5.30
CA TYR A 25 7.09 -12.71 -3.89
C TYR A 25 6.57 -13.96 -3.16
N THR A 26 5.65 -14.68 -3.81
CA THR A 26 5.09 -15.92 -3.28
C THR A 26 6.18 -16.96 -3.01
N GLU A 27 7.05 -17.19 -3.99
CA GLU A 27 8.14 -18.17 -3.91
C GLU A 27 9.26 -17.74 -2.97
N LYS A 28 9.68 -16.47 -3.03
CA LYS A 28 10.91 -16.02 -2.33
C LYS A 28 10.66 -15.55 -0.90
N ARG A 29 9.42 -15.25 -0.52
CA ARG A 29 9.11 -14.65 0.80
C ARG A 29 7.92 -15.30 1.47
N TRP A 30 6.78 -15.35 0.79
CA TRP A 30 5.52 -15.71 1.43
C TRP A 30 5.48 -17.15 1.93
N LYS A 31 5.98 -18.13 1.14
CA LYS A 31 5.99 -19.55 1.56
C LYS A 31 6.77 -19.75 2.86
N ALA A 32 8.02 -19.27 2.89
CA ALA A 32 8.88 -19.36 4.08
C ALA A 32 8.30 -18.59 5.28
N ASN A 33 7.71 -17.41 5.07
CA ASN A 33 7.03 -16.67 6.13
C ASN A 33 5.83 -17.46 6.69
N SER A 34 5.02 -18.05 5.82
CA SER A 34 3.83 -18.81 6.20
C SER A 34 4.17 -20.07 6.97
N GLU A 35 5.21 -20.81 6.54
CA GLU A 35 5.72 -21.98 7.27
C GLU A 35 6.22 -21.57 8.66
N ARG A 36 7.06 -20.53 8.75
CA ARG A 36 7.57 -20.03 10.03
C ARG A 36 6.46 -19.57 10.97
N LEU A 37 5.40 -18.99 10.41
CA LEU A 37 4.25 -18.48 11.16
C LEU A 37 3.28 -19.61 11.58
N GLY A 38 3.36 -20.79 10.96
CA GLY A 38 2.43 -21.90 11.17
C GLY A 38 1.02 -21.66 10.62
N LYS A 39 0.83 -20.59 9.84
CA LYS A 39 -0.42 -20.21 9.16
C LYS A 39 -0.12 -19.38 7.92
N PRO A 40 -1.01 -19.34 6.90
CA PRO A 40 -0.80 -18.54 5.70
C PRO A 40 -0.58 -17.06 6.03
N ASP A 41 0.56 -16.48 5.69
CA ASP A 41 0.83 -15.04 5.86
C ASP A 41 -0.04 -14.20 4.89
N SER A 42 -0.08 -12.88 5.01
CA SER A 42 -0.81 -12.02 4.06
C SER A 42 -0.07 -11.94 2.72
N LEU A 43 -0.70 -12.18 1.57
CA LEU A 43 -0.10 -12.01 0.24
C LEU A 43 -0.35 -10.62 -0.37
N SER A 44 -1.47 -10.00 0.00
CA SER A 44 -1.88 -8.71 -0.52
C SER A 44 -2.74 -7.99 0.50
N VAL A 45 -2.91 -6.68 0.32
CA VAL A 45 -3.84 -5.86 1.10
C VAL A 45 -4.69 -5.08 0.09
N TRP A 46 -6.00 -5.24 0.19
CA TRP A 46 -6.94 -4.48 -0.63
C TRP A 46 -7.41 -3.24 0.12
N TYR A 47 -7.59 -2.14 -0.61
CA TYR A 47 -8.20 -0.91 -0.13
C TYR A 47 -9.25 -0.48 -1.12
N SER A 48 -10.34 0.12 -0.66
CA SER A 48 -11.26 0.76 -1.57
C SER A 48 -10.61 1.99 -2.21
N LEU A 49 -11.05 2.35 -3.41
CA LEU A 49 -10.59 3.59 -4.05
C LEU A 49 -10.96 4.82 -3.24
N ASP A 50 -12.12 4.80 -2.56
CA ASP A 50 -12.61 5.96 -1.80
C ASP A 50 -11.79 6.19 -0.53
N GLU A 51 -11.43 5.12 0.20
CA GLU A 51 -10.51 5.22 1.34
C GLU A 51 -9.13 5.75 0.92
N LEU A 52 -8.59 5.26 -0.21
CA LEU A 52 -7.30 5.76 -0.71
C LEU A 52 -7.39 7.22 -1.16
N LYS A 53 -8.48 7.62 -1.83
CA LYS A 53 -8.70 9.04 -2.19
C LYS A 53 -8.78 9.92 -0.94
N GLN A 54 -9.51 9.48 0.08
CA GLN A 54 -9.62 10.23 1.34
C GLN A 54 -8.26 10.37 2.04
N TYR A 55 -7.46 9.29 2.06
CA TYR A 55 -6.11 9.36 2.60
C TYR A 55 -5.21 10.32 1.80
N ILE A 56 -5.25 10.24 0.46
CA ILE A 56 -4.48 11.13 -0.42
C ILE A 56 -4.88 12.59 -0.18
N ALA A 57 -6.17 12.90 -0.11
CA ALA A 57 -6.65 14.25 0.18
C ALA A 57 -6.14 14.75 1.55
N THR A 58 -6.22 13.92 2.59
CA THR A 58 -5.66 14.25 3.91
C THR A 58 -4.15 14.51 3.85
N ALA A 59 -3.41 13.73 3.08
CA ALA A 59 -1.97 13.90 2.90
C ALA A 59 -1.62 15.20 2.16
N GLU A 60 -2.37 15.54 1.11
CA GLU A 60 -2.22 16.78 0.35
C GLU A 60 -2.53 18.01 1.21
N GLU A 61 -3.60 17.98 2.02
CA GLU A 61 -3.94 19.04 2.97
C GLU A 61 -2.83 19.25 4.02
N ALA A 62 -2.15 18.17 4.43
CA ALA A 62 -0.98 18.26 5.30
C ALA A 62 0.29 18.77 4.58
N GLY A 63 0.25 18.96 3.27
CA GLY A 63 1.35 19.48 2.45
C GLY A 63 2.35 18.41 1.99
N ALA A 64 1.93 17.14 1.91
CA ALA A 64 2.72 16.06 1.34
C ALA A 64 2.84 16.17 -0.20
N ASP A 65 3.93 15.65 -0.76
CA ASP A 65 4.18 15.57 -2.21
C ASP A 65 4.50 14.15 -2.69
N GLY A 66 4.42 13.17 -1.78
CA GLY A 66 4.63 11.77 -2.07
C GLY A 66 4.09 10.88 -0.96
N ILE A 67 4.00 9.58 -1.24
CA ILE A 67 3.63 8.56 -0.27
C ILE A 67 4.72 7.49 -0.28
N ARG A 68 5.22 7.15 0.91
CA ARG A 68 6.09 6.00 1.13
C ARG A 68 5.24 4.83 1.61
N VAL A 69 5.49 3.66 1.04
CA VAL A 69 4.85 2.41 1.47
C VAL A 69 5.89 1.57 2.19
N TYR A 70 5.68 1.34 3.49
CA TYR A 70 6.52 0.46 4.30
C TYR A 70 5.94 -0.95 4.31
N PHE A 71 6.79 -1.97 4.29
CA PHE A 71 6.41 -3.33 4.67
C PHE A 71 6.47 -3.45 6.19
N GLY A 72 5.39 -3.92 6.80
CA GLY A 72 5.25 -4.06 8.24
C GLY A 72 4.78 -5.46 8.65
N VAL A 73 4.74 -5.69 9.96
CA VAL A 73 4.19 -6.91 10.58
C VAL A 73 3.38 -6.48 11.79
N TYR A 74 2.17 -7.00 11.95
CA TYR A 74 1.36 -6.73 13.15
C TYR A 74 1.97 -7.42 14.39
N PRO A 75 1.75 -6.89 15.60
CA PRO A 75 2.30 -7.49 16.81
C PRO A 75 1.73 -8.89 17.07
N SER A 76 2.48 -9.70 17.81
CA SER A 76 2.06 -11.05 18.21
C SER A 76 0.85 -11.03 19.14
N VAL A 77 0.64 -9.93 19.86
CA VAL A 77 -0.58 -9.63 20.61
C VAL A 77 -1.25 -8.44 19.97
N PHE A 78 -2.30 -8.71 19.18
CA PHE A 78 -3.05 -7.69 18.45
C PHE A 78 -4.55 -7.81 18.76
N PRO A 79 -5.04 -7.12 19.81
CA PRO A 79 -6.42 -7.24 20.26
C PRO A 79 -7.44 -6.67 19.27
N GLU A 80 -7.05 -5.70 18.46
CA GLU A 80 -7.90 -5.08 17.44
C GLU A 80 -8.34 -6.09 16.39
N ASN A 81 -7.45 -7.03 16.03
CA ASN A 81 -7.77 -8.11 15.12
C ASN A 81 -6.83 -9.31 15.31
N ILE A 82 -7.28 -10.31 16.05
CA ILE A 82 -6.51 -11.54 16.33
C ILE A 82 -6.10 -12.28 15.05
N LEU A 83 -6.86 -12.15 13.96
CA LEU A 83 -6.56 -12.83 12.71
C LEU A 83 -5.33 -12.24 12.01
N LEU A 84 -4.90 -11.04 12.40
CA LEU A 84 -3.76 -10.34 11.79
C LEU A 84 -2.45 -10.50 12.56
N GLN A 85 -2.48 -11.11 13.74
CA GLN A 85 -1.29 -11.31 14.57
C GLN A 85 -0.15 -11.97 13.79
N ASP A 86 1.03 -11.33 13.89
CA ASP A 86 2.27 -11.70 13.22
C ASP A 86 2.21 -11.76 11.67
N LYS A 87 1.09 -11.33 11.07
CA LYS A 87 0.98 -11.25 9.62
C LYS A 87 1.65 -9.99 9.11
N GLN A 88 2.25 -10.12 7.93
CA GLN A 88 2.75 -8.96 7.22
C GLN A 88 1.62 -8.06 6.72
N THR A 89 1.96 -6.78 6.55
CA THR A 89 1.07 -5.71 6.14
C THR A 89 1.86 -4.62 5.42
N ILE A 90 1.17 -3.58 4.97
CA ILE A 90 1.80 -2.37 4.44
C ILE A 90 1.29 -1.13 5.18
N VAL A 91 2.14 -0.14 5.34
CA VAL A 91 1.77 1.16 5.93
C VAL A 91 2.08 2.26 4.92
N PHE A 92 1.07 3.03 4.56
CA PHE A 92 1.23 4.24 3.78
C PHE A 92 1.61 5.38 4.71
N VAL A 93 2.63 6.15 4.36
CA VAL A 93 3.08 7.33 5.11
C VAL A 93 3.24 8.46 4.13
N ALA A 94 2.60 9.59 4.44
CA ALA A 94 2.70 10.78 3.63
C ALA A 94 4.10 11.38 3.81
N THR A 95 4.71 11.83 2.72
CA THR A 95 6.06 12.37 2.72
C THR A 95 6.12 13.71 2.02
N ARG A 96 7.08 14.54 2.42
CA ARG A 96 7.42 15.77 1.71
C ARG A 96 8.89 15.78 1.35
N GLN A 97 9.18 16.08 0.09
CA GLN A 97 10.53 16.27 -0.38
C GLN A 97 11.13 17.55 0.24
N LYS A 98 12.27 17.42 0.90
CA LYS A 98 13.05 18.55 1.42
C LYS A 98 14.46 18.50 0.86
N SER A 99 14.93 19.65 0.40
CA SER A 99 16.34 19.87 0.07
C SER A 99 17.09 20.21 1.35
N SER A 100 18.13 19.47 1.68
CA SER A 100 19.07 19.84 2.73
C SER A 100 19.95 21.01 2.27
N GLU A 101 20.58 21.69 3.22
CA GLU A 101 21.60 22.71 2.95
C GLU A 101 22.78 22.17 2.13
N THR A 102 23.01 20.85 2.17
CA THR A 102 24.03 20.14 1.38
C THR A 102 23.58 19.76 -0.03
N GLY A 103 22.39 20.19 -0.47
CA GLY A 103 21.83 19.91 -1.79
C GLY A 103 21.25 18.50 -1.95
N LYS A 104 21.23 17.67 -0.90
CA LYS A 104 20.59 16.36 -0.94
C LYS A 104 19.08 16.52 -0.83
N THR A 105 18.38 15.81 -1.69
CA THR A 105 16.93 15.75 -1.66
C THR A 105 16.49 14.51 -0.90
N GLU A 106 15.69 14.69 0.15
CA GLU A 106 15.17 13.58 0.97
C GLU A 106 13.64 13.65 1.09
N ASN A 107 12.98 12.50 0.99
CA ASN A 107 11.54 12.39 1.25
C ASN A 107 11.34 12.14 2.76
N LYS A 108 10.94 13.17 3.49
CA LYS A 108 10.74 13.12 4.94
C LYS A 108 9.30 12.73 5.26
N ASP A 109 9.11 11.88 6.26
CA ASP A 109 7.77 11.52 6.75
C ASP A 109 7.07 12.74 7.34
N MET A 110 5.76 12.84 7.08
CA MET A 110 4.93 13.98 7.48
C MET A 110 4.25 13.74 8.82
N TYR A 111 4.25 14.79 9.64
CA TYR A 111 3.59 14.83 10.94
C TYR A 111 2.69 16.05 11.02
N VAL A 112 1.52 15.89 11.63
CA VAL A 112 0.61 16.98 11.99
C VAL A 112 0.64 17.20 13.50
N SER A 113 0.56 18.45 13.93
CA SER A 113 0.47 18.77 15.35
C SER A 113 -0.92 18.46 15.88
N THR A 114 -1.00 17.62 16.92
CA THR A 114 -2.24 17.35 17.64
C THR A 114 -2.10 17.77 19.11
N PRO A 115 -3.20 17.88 19.88
CA PRO A 115 -3.12 18.13 21.33
C PRO A 115 -2.32 17.08 22.11
N ARG A 116 -2.12 15.87 21.56
CA ARG A 116 -1.35 14.78 22.17
C ARG A 116 0.12 14.76 21.73
N GLY A 117 0.52 15.66 20.85
CA GLY A 117 1.84 15.70 20.24
C GLY A 117 1.79 15.53 18.71
N PRO A 118 2.96 15.52 18.05
CA PRO A 118 3.04 15.29 16.61
C PRO A 118 2.59 13.86 16.27
N GLU A 119 1.65 13.72 15.35
CA GLU A 119 1.17 12.43 14.85
C GLU A 119 1.49 12.30 13.36
N MET A 120 1.95 11.11 12.95
CA MET A 120 2.29 10.84 11.56
C MET A 120 1.03 10.77 10.69
N VAL A 121 1.08 11.34 9.49
CA VAL A 121 0.01 11.21 8.50
C VAL A 121 0.15 9.87 7.79
N ALA A 122 -0.47 8.83 8.34
CA ALA A 122 -0.32 7.45 7.90
C ALA A 122 -1.66 6.73 7.71
N PHE A 123 -1.65 5.65 6.92
CA PHE A 123 -2.81 4.82 6.63
C PHE A 123 -2.44 3.33 6.57
N ASN A 124 -3.26 2.49 7.19
CA ASN A 124 -3.09 1.04 7.32
C ASN A 124 -4.50 0.38 7.41
N PHE A 125 -4.61 -0.89 7.83
CA PHE A 125 -5.88 -1.59 8.03
C PHE A 125 -6.76 -1.77 6.78
N GLY A 126 -6.16 -2.06 5.62
CA GLY A 126 -6.93 -2.57 4.49
C GLY A 126 -7.46 -3.99 4.75
N LEU A 127 -7.95 -4.65 3.71
CA LEU A 127 -8.37 -6.05 3.75
C LEU A 127 -7.23 -6.97 3.32
N PRO A 128 -6.43 -7.52 4.25
CA PRO A 128 -5.36 -8.45 3.91
C PRO A 128 -5.93 -9.77 3.40
N CYS A 129 -5.26 -10.35 2.42
CA CYS A 129 -5.61 -11.60 1.79
C CYS A 129 -4.39 -12.53 1.76
N PRO A 130 -4.42 -13.68 2.47
CA PRO A 130 -5.36 -14.08 3.54
C PRO A 130 -5.37 -13.12 4.77
N PRO A 131 -6.40 -13.13 5.64
CA PRO A 131 -7.58 -14.00 5.65
C PRO A 131 -8.83 -13.42 4.95
N GLY A 132 -8.85 -12.15 4.54
CA GLY A 132 -10.04 -11.50 4.00
C GLY A 132 -10.56 -12.10 2.67
N CYS A 133 -9.71 -12.82 1.94
CA CYS A 133 -10.05 -13.48 0.68
C CYS A 133 -10.38 -14.97 0.81
N VAL A 134 -10.75 -15.46 2.01
CA VAL A 134 -11.18 -16.87 2.14
C VAL A 134 -12.53 -17.06 1.42
N GLY A 135 -12.42 -17.34 0.13
CA GLY A 135 -13.43 -17.82 -0.80
C GLY A 135 -12.70 -18.68 -1.83
N ASP A 136 -12.90 -19.98 -1.73
CA ASP A 136 -12.37 -21.09 -2.55
C ASP A 136 -11.12 -20.81 -3.45
N PRO A 137 -9.94 -21.37 -3.12
CA PRO A 137 -8.73 -21.26 -3.96
C PRO A 137 -8.90 -21.86 -5.38
N TYR A 138 -10.01 -22.53 -5.69
CA TYR A 138 -10.35 -23.04 -7.03
C TYR A 138 -11.33 -22.19 -7.84
N LYS A 139 -11.89 -21.10 -7.28
CA LYS A 139 -12.68 -20.17 -8.09
C LYS A 139 -11.75 -19.29 -8.92
N LYS A 140 -11.58 -19.66 -10.20
CA LYS A 140 -10.98 -18.77 -11.21
C LYS A 140 -11.61 -17.38 -11.07
N SER A 141 -10.82 -16.39 -10.70
CA SER A 141 -11.28 -15.00 -10.73
C SER A 141 -11.72 -14.70 -12.16
N VAL A 142 -13.00 -14.42 -12.36
CA VAL A 142 -13.45 -13.86 -13.63
C VAL A 142 -12.80 -12.48 -13.70
N CYS A 143 -11.87 -12.29 -14.63
CA CYS A 143 -11.36 -10.96 -14.93
C CYS A 143 -12.52 -10.17 -15.50
N GLU A 144 -13.02 -9.19 -14.75
CA GLU A 144 -13.94 -8.21 -15.30
C GLU A 144 -13.15 -7.31 -16.25
N THR A 145 -13.52 -7.33 -17.53
CA THR A 145 -12.95 -6.42 -18.53
C THR A 145 -13.91 -5.26 -18.67
N VAL A 146 -13.44 -4.05 -18.35
CA VAL A 146 -14.19 -2.81 -18.54
C VAL A 146 -13.53 -2.04 -19.67
N GLU A 147 -14.30 -1.70 -20.70
CA GLU A 147 -13.81 -0.78 -21.75
C GLU A 147 -13.69 0.64 -21.18
N LEU A 148 -12.51 1.25 -21.32
CA LEU A 148 -12.31 2.65 -20.94
C LEU A 148 -13.13 3.55 -21.87
N GLN A 149 -14.21 4.15 -21.35
CA GLN A 149 -14.93 5.17 -22.09
C GLN A 149 -14.03 6.40 -22.27
N PRO A 150 -13.87 6.93 -23.50
CA PRO A 150 -13.11 8.14 -23.72
C PRO A 150 -13.76 9.30 -22.96
N ALA A 151 -12.97 10.04 -22.17
CA ALA A 151 -13.46 11.23 -21.48
C ALA A 151 -14.03 12.22 -22.51
N ASN A 152 -15.33 12.53 -22.39
CA ASN A 152 -15.98 13.56 -23.20
C ASN A 152 -15.23 14.89 -23.00
N ARG A 153 -14.72 15.45 -24.10
CA ARG A 153 -14.07 16.76 -24.16
C ARG A 153 -15.09 17.89 -24.06
#